data_AF-A0A1F5XZ01-F1
#
_entry.id   AF-A0A1F5XZ01-F1
#
_cell.length_a   1.000
_cell.length_b   1.000
_cell.length_c   1.000
_cell.angle_alpha   90.00
_cell.angle_beta   90.00
_cell.angle_gamma   90.00
#
_symmetry.space_group_name_H-M   'P 1'
#
loop_
_entity.id
_entity.type
_entity.pdbx_description
1 polymer ?
#
loop_
_entity_poly.entity_id
_entity_poly.type
_entity_poly.pdbx_seq_one_letter_code
_entity_poly.pdbx_strand_id
1 'polypeptide(L)'
;MISFLTSFPAWQIFAILFFLCIGVLPIGRLLIEGRSYNISYASAYGDIALILTALIAKEILSQHPAAEWLESQSYQRVAFWICACVGIVSYVVAVKTGHGWGTFMDFYHSIIIVPLLLYMLATTIPLIFVGGTMVDQAYIFALAGIWIWTFIADAFTGRLRQPEYLKTHQITQI
;
A
#
# COMPACT_ATOMS: atom_id res chain seq x y z
N MET A 1 -3.96 -10.01 -9.52
CA MET A 1 -4.78 -8.94 -8.92
C MET A 1 -6.19 -8.93 -9.48
N ILE A 2 -6.39 -8.94 -10.82
CA ILE A 2 -7.74 -8.97 -11.44
C ILE A 2 -8.64 -10.07 -10.85
N SER A 3 -8.15 -11.32 -10.79
CA SER A 3 -8.90 -12.44 -10.19
C SER A 3 -9.31 -12.18 -8.73
N PHE A 4 -8.48 -11.49 -7.93
CA PHE A 4 -8.84 -11.13 -6.57
C PHE A 4 -9.98 -10.09 -6.55
N LEU A 5 -9.90 -9.07 -7.40
CA LEU A 5 -10.94 -8.03 -7.51
C LEU A 5 -12.29 -8.59 -7.97
N THR A 6 -12.29 -9.59 -8.86
CA THR A 6 -13.51 -10.21 -9.36
C THR A 6 -14.09 -11.26 -8.41
N SER A 7 -13.26 -11.95 -7.62
CA SER A 7 -13.70 -13.06 -6.77
C SER A 7 -14.37 -12.64 -5.45
N PHE A 8 -14.04 -11.46 -4.92
CA PHE A 8 -14.49 -11.03 -3.60
C PHE A 8 -15.37 -9.78 -3.67
N PRO A 9 -16.48 -9.67 -2.91
CA PRO A 9 -17.27 -8.44 -2.82
C PRO A 9 -16.44 -7.28 -2.24
N ALA A 10 -16.86 -6.03 -2.53
CA ALA A 10 -16.09 -4.83 -2.22
C ALA A 10 -15.70 -4.71 -0.74
N TRP A 11 -16.63 -5.04 0.16
CA TRP A 11 -16.37 -4.99 1.60
C TRP A 11 -15.31 -6.02 2.06
N GLN A 12 -15.24 -7.19 1.42
CA GLN A 12 -14.21 -8.20 1.73
C GLN A 12 -12.83 -7.73 1.24
N ILE A 13 -12.76 -7.15 0.04
CA ILE A 13 -11.53 -6.56 -0.48
C ILE A 13 -11.02 -5.47 0.47
N PHE A 14 -11.91 -4.56 0.88
CA PHE A 14 -11.56 -3.52 1.83
C PHE A 14 -11.04 -4.10 3.14
N ALA A 15 -11.79 -5.03 3.75
CA ALA A 15 -11.40 -5.63 5.03
C ALA A 15 -10.06 -6.37 4.97
N ILE A 16 -9.83 -7.15 3.90
CA ILE A 16 -8.59 -7.91 3.70
C ILE A 16 -7.41 -6.95 3.53
N LEU A 17 -7.51 -5.98 2.62
CA LEU A 17 -6.41 -5.05 2.36
C LEU A 17 -6.16 -4.13 3.56
N PHE A 18 -7.22 -3.64 4.21
CA PHE A 18 -7.10 -2.82 5.41
C PHE A 18 -6.38 -3.58 6.52
N PHE A 19 -6.79 -4.82 6.80
CA PHE A 19 -6.15 -5.61 7.84
C PHE A 19 -4.69 -5.94 7.49
N LEU A 20 -4.42 -6.41 6.27
CA LEU A 20 -3.08 -6.82 5.85
C LEU A 20 -2.08 -5.65 5.77
N CYS A 21 -2.52 -4.50 5.28
CA CYS A 21 -1.65 -3.34 5.06
C CYS A 21 -1.56 -2.41 6.28
N ILE A 22 -2.67 -2.20 6.98
CA ILE A 22 -2.76 -1.18 8.04
C ILE A 22 -2.90 -1.83 9.41
N GLY A 23 -3.82 -2.79 9.57
CA GLY A 23 -4.18 -3.36 10.88
C GLY A 23 -3.10 -4.27 11.50
N VAL A 24 -2.40 -5.06 10.69
CA VAL A 24 -1.38 -6.01 11.16
C VAL A 24 -0.17 -5.30 11.76
N LEU A 25 0.23 -4.14 11.24
CA LEU A 25 1.44 -3.43 11.69
C LEU A 25 1.40 -3.00 13.17
N PRO A 26 0.38 -2.27 13.66
CA PRO A 26 0.32 -1.88 15.06
C PRO A 26 0.21 -3.09 15.99
N ILE A 27 -0.59 -4.10 15.62
CA ILE A 27 -0.77 -5.32 16.41
C ILE A 27 0.54 -6.10 16.48
N GLY A 28 1.18 -6.32 15.32
CA GLY A 28 2.42 -7.08 15.22
C GLY A 28 3.57 -6.39 15.93
N ARG A 29 3.73 -5.06 15.81
CA ARG A 29 4.77 -4.34 16.56
C ARG A 29 4.56 -4.39 18.07
N LEU A 30 3.31 -4.28 18.52
CA LEU A 30 3.02 -4.37 19.94
C LEU A 30 3.28 -5.79 20.48
N LEU A 31 2.73 -6.81 19.83
CA LEU A 31 2.76 -8.18 20.35
C LEU A 31 4.09 -8.91 20.09
N ILE A 32 4.79 -8.62 18.99
CA ILE A 32 6.02 -9.32 18.60
C ILE A 32 7.26 -8.50 18.98
N GLU A 33 7.20 -7.18 18.83
CA GLU A 33 8.38 -6.32 19.01
C GLU A 33 8.38 -5.57 20.34
N GLY A 34 7.27 -5.59 21.09
CA GLY A 34 7.12 -4.86 22.34
C GLY A 34 7.31 -3.36 22.13
N ARG A 35 6.67 -2.80 21.09
CA ARG A 35 6.79 -1.38 20.73
C ARG A 35 5.48 -0.82 20.20
N SER A 36 5.17 0.40 20.61
CA SER A 36 4.12 1.21 20.00
C SER A 36 4.45 1.53 18.54
N TYR A 37 3.50 1.24 17.64
CA TYR A 37 3.61 1.65 16.24
C TYR A 37 3.13 3.10 16.09
N ASN A 38 4.04 3.99 15.70
CA ASN A 38 3.64 5.33 15.28
C ASN A 38 3.30 5.29 13.80
N ILE A 39 2.00 5.27 13.48
CA ILE A 39 1.56 5.18 12.09
C ILE A 39 1.90 6.50 11.39
N SER A 40 2.68 6.43 10.31
CA SER A 40 2.87 7.56 9.41
C SER A 40 1.52 7.96 8.82
N TYR A 41 1.28 9.24 8.54
CA TYR A 41 0.01 9.68 7.94
C TYR A 41 -0.25 8.98 6.60
N ALA A 42 0.81 8.74 5.81
CA ALA A 42 0.75 8.01 4.56
C ALA A 42 0.28 6.56 4.76
N SER A 43 0.72 5.87 5.82
CA SER A 43 0.25 4.50 6.07
C SER A 43 -1.12 4.46 6.75
N ALA A 44 -1.46 5.44 7.59
CA ALA A 44 -2.76 5.49 8.26
C ALA A 44 -3.90 5.86 7.30
N TYR A 45 -3.69 6.89 6.47
CA TYR A 45 -4.73 7.50 5.65
C TYR A 45 -4.45 7.35 4.16
N GLY A 46 -3.18 7.45 3.76
CA GLY A 46 -2.78 7.24 2.37
C GLY A 46 -3.09 5.82 1.90
N ASP A 47 -2.77 4.79 2.69
CA ASP A 47 -3.06 3.39 2.31
C ASP A 47 -4.58 3.15 2.15
N ILE A 48 -5.42 3.85 2.91
CA ILE A 48 -6.88 3.82 2.70
C ILE A 48 -7.23 4.37 1.30
N ALA A 49 -6.62 5.48 0.88
CA ALA A 49 -6.83 6.02 -0.47
C ALA A 49 -6.40 5.04 -1.57
N LEU A 50 -5.33 4.27 -1.34
CA LEU A 50 -4.90 3.19 -2.23
C LEU A 50 -5.91 2.04 -2.27
N ILE A 51 -6.47 1.64 -1.12
CA ILE A 51 -7.52 0.61 -1.07
C ILE A 51 -8.78 1.08 -1.81
N LEU A 52 -9.18 2.34 -1.63
CA LEU A 52 -10.32 2.91 -2.35
C LEU A 52 -10.11 2.90 -3.87
N THR A 53 -8.88 3.12 -4.33
CA THR A 53 -8.52 2.96 -5.76
C THR A 53 -8.82 1.55 -6.27
N ALA A 54 -8.55 0.51 -5.47
CA ALA A 54 -8.90 -0.86 -5.82
C ALA A 54 -10.42 -1.13 -5.82
N LEU A 55 -11.19 -0.44 -4.96
CA LEU A 55 -12.65 -0.55 -4.98
C LEU A 55 -13.26 0.13 -6.21
N ILE A 56 -12.73 1.27 -6.66
CA ILE A 56 -13.13 1.89 -7.92
C ILE A 56 -12.84 0.95 -9.09
N ALA A 57 -11.64 0.36 -9.11
CA ALA A 57 -11.28 -0.65 -10.11
C ALA A 57 -12.22 -1.87 -10.08
N LYS A 58 -12.63 -2.33 -8.89
CA LYS A 58 -13.62 -3.39 -8.75
C LYS A 58 -14.96 -3.01 -9.39
N GLU A 59 -15.45 -1.79 -9.14
CA GLU A 59 -16.73 -1.33 -9.68
C GLU A 59 -16.71 -1.34 -11.21
N ILE A 60 -15.63 -0.82 -11.81
CA ILE A 60 -15.44 -0.84 -13.27
C ILE A 60 -15.44 -2.28 -13.80
N LEU A 61 -14.73 -3.20 -13.14
CA LEU A 61 -14.71 -4.62 -13.52
C LEU A 61 -16.07 -5.30 -13.45
N SER A 62 -16.97 -4.81 -12.60
CA SER A 62 -18.33 -5.37 -12.49
C SER A 62 -19.23 -4.97 -13.66
N GLN A 63 -18.90 -3.86 -14.32
CA GLN A 63 -19.66 -3.30 -15.44
C GLN A 63 -19.04 -3.68 -16.79
N HIS A 64 -17.72 -3.77 -16.84
CA HIS A 64 -16.94 -4.04 -18.06
C HIS A 64 -15.80 -5.03 -17.79
N PRO A 65 -15.58 -6.02 -18.67
CA PRO A 65 -14.41 -6.88 -18.56
C PRO A 65 -13.13 -6.06 -18.72
N ALA A 66 -12.04 -6.48 -18.06
CA ALA A 66 -10.75 -5.83 -18.29
C ALA A 66 -10.24 -6.12 -19.71
N ALA A 67 -9.38 -5.24 -20.21
CA ALA A 67 -8.69 -5.48 -21.47
C ALA A 67 -7.85 -6.77 -21.39
N GLU A 68 -7.85 -7.58 -22.45
CA GLU A 68 -7.22 -8.90 -22.49
C GLU A 68 -5.74 -8.89 -22.06
N TRP A 69 -5.00 -7.86 -22.45
CA TRP A 69 -3.60 -7.71 -22.09
C TRP A 69 -3.39 -7.54 -20.58
N LEU A 70 -4.33 -6.88 -19.90
CA LEU A 70 -4.28 -6.63 -18.46
C LEU A 70 -4.65 -7.89 -17.66
N GLU A 71 -5.58 -8.70 -18.18
CA GLU A 71 -5.93 -10.00 -17.61
C GLU A 71 -4.90 -11.09 -17.91
N SER A 72 -4.05 -10.89 -18.92
CA SER A 72 -3.08 -11.88 -19.36
C SER A 72 -2.16 -12.35 -18.22
N GLN A 73 -1.93 -13.67 -18.16
CA GLN A 73 -1.04 -14.25 -17.14
C GLN A 73 0.38 -13.67 -17.22
N SER A 74 0.85 -13.37 -18.43
CA SER A 74 2.17 -12.78 -18.66
C SER A 74 2.29 -11.42 -17.98
N TYR A 75 1.31 -10.53 -18.20
CA TYR A 75 1.30 -9.22 -17.56
C TYR A 75 1.24 -9.34 -16.03
N GLN A 76 0.32 -10.15 -15.51
CA GLN A 76 0.12 -10.31 -14.07
C GLN A 76 1.37 -10.90 -13.39
N ARG A 77 2.07 -11.86 -14.02
CA ARG A 77 3.33 -12.43 -13.50
C ARG A 77 4.47 -11.42 -13.53
N VAL A 78 4.63 -10.68 -14.62
CA VAL A 78 5.69 -9.67 -14.74
C VAL A 78 5.49 -8.56 -13.72
N ALA A 79 4.26 -8.02 -13.61
CA ALA A 79 3.92 -7.01 -12.61
C ALA A 79 4.19 -7.51 -11.19
N PHE A 80 3.79 -8.75 -10.87
CA PHE A 80 4.07 -9.36 -9.57
C PHE A 80 5.57 -9.41 -9.25
N TRP A 81 6.39 -9.93 -10.17
CA TRP A 81 7.83 -10.07 -9.93
C TRP A 81 8.54 -8.72 -9.83
N ILE A 82 8.16 -7.73 -10.64
CA ILE A 82 8.69 -6.36 -10.52
C ILE A 82 8.36 -5.80 -9.13
N CYS A 83 7.11 -5.91 -8.69
CA CYS A 83 6.69 -5.39 -7.39
C CYS A 83 7.40 -6.12 -6.24
N ALA A 84 7.57 -7.44 -6.32
CA ALA A 84 8.32 -8.23 -5.34
C ALA A 84 9.80 -7.79 -5.27
N CYS A 85 10.45 -7.60 -6.41
CA CYS A 85 11.82 -7.08 -6.48
C CYS A 85 11.94 -5.69 -5.85
N VAL A 86 10.97 -4.78 -6.10
CA VAL A 86 10.94 -3.46 -5.47
C VAL A 86 10.88 -3.60 -3.95
N GLY A 87 10.02 -4.46 -3.41
CA GLY A 87 9.94 -4.70 -1.97
C GLY A 87 11.26 -5.18 -1.35
N ILE A 88 11.93 -6.14 -2.01
CA ILE A 88 13.25 -6.64 -1.58
C ILE A 88 14.28 -5.51 -1.56
N VAL A 89 14.35 -4.73 -2.64
CA VAL A 89 15.29 -3.59 -2.74
C VAL A 89 14.98 -2.56 -1.67
N SER A 90 13.71 -2.21 -1.47
CA SER A 90 13.27 -1.28 -0.42
C SER A 90 13.70 -1.75 0.97
N TYR A 91 13.53 -3.03 1.31
CA TYR A 91 13.97 -3.59 2.58
C TYR A 91 15.49 -3.47 2.76
N VAL A 92 16.26 -3.93 1.76
CA VAL A 92 17.73 -3.92 1.82
C VAL A 92 18.27 -2.49 1.97
N VAL A 93 17.69 -1.53 1.24
CA VAL A 93 18.07 -0.12 1.32
C VAL A 93 17.72 0.46 2.69
N ALA A 94 16.50 0.20 3.20
CA ALA A 94 16.06 0.72 4.49
C ALA A 94 16.97 0.24 5.64
N VAL A 95 17.36 -1.04 5.63
CA VAL A 95 18.28 -1.62 6.62
C VAL A 95 19.68 -1.03 6.48
N LYS A 96 20.23 -0.94 5.27
CA LYS A 96 21.59 -0.41 5.05
C LYS A 96 21.75 1.07 5.41
N THR A 97 20.69 1.85 5.22
CA THR A 97 20.73 3.31 5.45
C THR A 97 20.25 3.73 6.84
N GLY A 98 19.85 2.77 7.69
CA GLY A 98 19.35 3.06 9.04
C GLY A 98 17.97 3.73 9.09
N HIS A 99 17.24 3.79 7.96
CA HIS A 99 15.87 4.30 7.91
C HIS A 99 14.85 3.29 8.48
N GLY A 100 15.21 2.00 8.50
CA GLY A 100 14.47 0.95 9.19
C GLY A 100 15.17 0.49 10.47
N TRP A 101 14.40 -0.16 11.34
CA TRP A 101 14.89 -0.87 12.52
C TRP A 101 15.41 -2.27 12.18
N GLY A 102 15.11 -2.77 10.98
CA GLY A 102 15.44 -4.13 10.56
C GLY A 102 14.67 -5.19 11.34
N THR A 103 13.49 -4.83 11.86
CA THR A 103 12.65 -5.73 12.64
C THR A 103 11.76 -6.59 11.74
N PHE A 104 11.06 -7.55 12.34
CA PHE A 104 10.18 -8.45 11.62
C PHE A 104 9.02 -7.70 10.93
N MET A 105 8.46 -6.67 11.56
CA MET A 105 7.39 -5.85 10.98
C MET A 105 7.92 -4.92 9.89
N ASP A 106 9.18 -4.47 9.96
CA ASP A 106 9.81 -3.75 8.85
C ASP A 106 10.00 -4.68 7.64
N PHE A 107 10.43 -5.93 7.87
CA PHE A 107 10.50 -6.96 6.83
C PHE A 107 9.11 -7.23 6.23
N TYR A 108 8.09 -7.47 7.06
CA TYR A 108 6.72 -7.69 6.60
C TYR A 108 6.21 -6.52 5.76
N HIS A 109 6.41 -5.29 6.22
CA HIS A 109 6.01 -4.10 5.47
C HIS A 109 6.71 -4.02 4.11
N SER A 110 8.03 -4.14 4.06
CA SER A 110 8.78 -3.98 2.82
C SER A 110 8.60 -5.15 1.85
N ILE A 111 8.42 -6.38 2.34
CA ILE A 111 8.37 -7.58 1.49
C ILE A 111 6.94 -8.00 1.12
N ILE A 112 5.95 -7.67 1.95
CA ILE A 112 4.55 -8.05 1.72
C ILE A 112 3.71 -6.82 1.34
N ILE A 113 3.66 -5.80 2.20
CA ILE A 113 2.76 -4.66 2.02
C ILE A 113 3.14 -3.84 0.80
N VAL A 114 4.40 -3.40 0.70
CA VAL A 114 4.88 -2.55 -0.40
C VAL A 114 4.65 -3.23 -1.77
N PRO A 115 5.08 -4.49 -1.99
CA PRO A 115 4.78 -5.20 -3.24
C PRO A 115 3.29 -5.36 -3.51
N LEU A 116 2.47 -5.64 -2.49
CA LEU A 116 1.03 -5.79 -2.65
C LEU A 116 0.38 -4.50 -3.12
N LEU A 117 0.71 -3.37 -2.48
CA LEU A 117 0.20 -2.04 -2.86
C LEU A 117 0.67 -1.63 -4.26
N LEU A 118 1.94 -1.87 -4.60
CA LEU A 118 2.45 -1.59 -5.93
C LEU A 118 1.81 -2.47 -7.00
N TYR A 119 1.62 -3.76 -6.73
CA TYR A 119 0.98 -4.69 -7.66
C TYR A 119 -0.50 -4.35 -7.87
N MET A 120 -1.16 -3.92 -6.81
CA MET A 120 -2.50 -3.36 -6.85
C MET A 120 -2.53 -2.14 -7.76
N LEU A 121 -1.72 -1.11 -7.50
CA LEU A 121 -1.65 0.11 -8.32
C LEU A 121 -1.31 -0.17 -9.78
N ALA A 122 -0.32 -1.03 -10.03
CA ALA A 122 0.08 -1.43 -11.37
C ALA A 122 -1.08 -2.06 -12.15
N THR A 123 -2.02 -2.72 -11.47
CA THR A 123 -3.20 -3.31 -12.12
C THR A 123 -4.39 -2.34 -12.17
N THR A 124 -4.67 -1.62 -11.08
CA THR A 124 -5.87 -0.81 -10.94
C THR A 124 -5.78 0.49 -11.71
N ILE A 125 -4.60 1.14 -11.78
CA ILE A 125 -4.43 2.38 -12.54
C ILE A 125 -4.73 2.14 -14.03
N PRO A 126 -4.07 1.19 -14.74
CA PRO A 126 -4.38 0.99 -16.15
C PRO A 126 -5.82 0.55 -16.39
N LEU A 127 -6.40 -0.25 -15.49
CA LEU A 127 -7.81 -0.62 -15.57
C LEU A 127 -8.71 0.62 -15.59
N ILE A 128 -8.48 1.59 -14.69
CA ILE A 128 -9.31 2.78 -14.58
C ILE A 128 -9.11 3.70 -15.80
N PHE A 129 -7.90 3.83 -16.32
CA PHE A 129 -7.65 4.66 -17.50
C PHE A 129 -8.20 4.04 -18.80
N VAL A 130 -8.27 2.71 -18.89
CA VAL A 130 -8.79 2.01 -20.09
C VAL A 130 -10.30 1.80 -20.03
N GLY A 131 -10.84 1.43 -18.87
CA GLY A 131 -12.25 1.04 -18.70
C GLY A 131 -13.10 2.00 -17.87
N GLY A 132 -12.50 2.96 -17.18
CA GLY A 132 -13.21 3.90 -16.32
C GLY A 132 -13.68 5.16 -17.05
N THR A 133 -14.63 5.85 -16.43
CA THR A 133 -15.12 7.15 -16.88
C THR A 133 -14.16 8.29 -16.51
N MET A 134 -14.39 9.49 -17.05
CA MET A 134 -13.68 10.70 -16.63
C MET A 134 -13.85 11.00 -15.14
N VAL A 135 -14.99 10.62 -14.56
CA VAL A 135 -15.28 10.78 -13.13
C VAL A 135 -14.41 9.83 -12.30
N ASP A 136 -14.28 8.57 -12.71
CA ASP A 136 -13.41 7.59 -12.04
C ASP A 136 -11.95 8.04 -12.06
N GLN A 137 -11.48 8.55 -13.21
CA GLN A 137 -10.13 9.10 -13.35
C GLN A 137 -9.92 10.32 -12.44
N ALA A 138 -10.91 11.22 -12.33
CA ALA A 138 -10.85 12.36 -11.41
C ALA A 138 -10.74 11.91 -9.95
N TYR A 139 -11.49 10.86 -9.55
CA TYR A 139 -11.34 10.28 -8.21
C TYR A 139 -9.93 9.72 -7.97
N ILE A 140 -9.31 9.08 -8.97
CA ILE A 140 -7.92 8.62 -8.84
C ILE A 140 -6.94 9.76 -8.65
N PHE A 141 -7.08 10.86 -9.38
CA PHE A 141 -6.24 12.03 -9.15
C PHE A 141 -6.43 12.63 -7.75
N ALA A 142 -7.67 12.67 -7.25
CA ALA A 142 -7.95 13.13 -5.90
C ALA A 142 -7.34 12.20 -4.82
N LEU A 143 -7.50 10.88 -4.96
CA LEU A 143 -6.95 9.88 -4.05
C LEU A 143 -5.42 9.88 -4.07
N ALA A 144 -4.81 10.00 -5.25
CA ALA A 144 -3.37 10.17 -5.41
C ALA A 144 -2.89 11.47 -4.75
N GLY A 145 -3.65 12.56 -4.90
CA GLY A 145 -3.38 13.83 -4.23
C GLY A 145 -3.39 13.70 -2.70
N ILE A 146 -4.37 13.00 -2.14
CA ILE A 146 -4.44 12.70 -0.70
C ILE A 146 -3.21 11.90 -0.27
N TRP A 147 -2.85 10.84 -0.99
CA TRP A 147 -1.68 10.02 -0.67
C TRP A 147 -0.39 10.85 -0.70
N ILE A 148 -0.16 11.61 -1.78
CA ILE A 148 1.00 12.48 -1.93
C ILE A 148 1.06 13.52 -0.79
N TRP A 149 -0.06 14.14 -0.46
CA TRP A 149 -0.14 15.10 0.62
C TRP A 149 0.23 14.47 1.97
N THR A 150 -0.29 13.27 2.29
CA THR A 150 0.07 12.58 3.53
C THR A 150 1.54 12.19 3.60
N PHE A 151 2.13 11.77 2.47
CA PHE A 151 3.56 11.46 2.38
C PHE A 151 4.43 12.71 2.59
N ILE A 152 4.06 13.83 1.97
CA ILE A 152 4.72 15.12 2.16
C ILE A 152 4.61 15.56 3.62
N ALA A 153 3.45 15.41 4.26
CA ALA A 153 3.27 15.71 5.67
C ALA A 153 4.18 14.85 6.57
N ASP A 154 4.35 13.57 6.27
CA ASP A 154 5.30 12.70 6.98
C ASP A 154 6.75 13.14 6.79
N ALA A 155 7.11 13.62 5.60
CA ALA A 155 8.44 14.17 5.34
C ALA A 155 8.69 15.43 6.18
N PHE A 156 7.75 16.39 6.18
CA PHE A 156 7.87 17.63 6.95
C PHE A 156 7.87 17.41 8.47
N THR A 157 7.13 16.43 8.95
CA THR A 157 7.10 16.09 10.38
C THR A 157 8.23 15.16 10.80
N GLY A 158 9.08 14.71 9.86
CA GLY A 158 10.20 13.79 10.15
C GLY A 158 9.78 12.34 10.41
N ARG A 159 8.50 11.99 10.22
CA ARG A 159 7.94 10.65 10.46
C ARG A 159 8.44 9.59 9.50
N LEU A 160 8.99 9.98 8.35
CA LEU A 160 9.70 9.08 7.43
C LEU A 160 10.92 8.42 8.09
N ARG A 161 11.48 9.03 9.13
CA ARG A 161 12.57 8.47 9.95
C ARG A 161 12.04 8.08 11.32
N GLN A 162 11.31 6.97 11.35
CA GLN A 162 10.67 6.43 12.55
C GLN A 162 11.60 6.40 13.79
N PRO A 163 12.85 5.88 13.72
CA PRO A 163 13.74 5.86 14.88
C PRO A 163 14.07 7.25 15.43
N GLU A 164 14.42 8.18 14.55
CA GLU A 164 14.78 9.55 14.91
C GLU A 164 13.58 10.31 15.48
N TYR A 165 12.40 10.14 14.86
CA TYR A 165 11.17 10.80 15.27
C TYR A 165 10.76 10.40 16.69
N LEU A 166 10.74 9.10 16.99
CA LEU A 166 10.37 8.58 18.31
C LEU A 166 11.33 9.04 19.40
N LYS A 167 12.64 9.05 19.10
CA LYS A 167 13.67 9.55 20.03
C LYS A 167 13.50 11.04 20.31
N THR A 168 13.22 11.83 19.28
CA THR A 168 13.07 13.30 19.40
C THR A 168 11.86 13.68 20.24
N HIS A 169 10.75 12.96 20.08
CA HIS A 169 9.48 13.29 20.74
C HIS A 169 9.28 12.57 22.08
N GLN A 170 10.31 11.89 22.62
CA GLN A 170 10.25 11.12 23.88
C GLN A 170 9.06 10.14 23.94
N ILE A 171 8.62 9.63 22.79
CA ILE A 171 7.54 8.67 22.73
C ILE A 171 8.08 7.35 23.25
N THR A 172 7.65 6.98 24.45
CA THR A 172 8.15 5.80 25.16
C THR A 172 7.84 4.56 24.32
N GLN A 173 8.90 3.82 23.95
CA GLN A 173 8.75 2.46 23.44
C GLN A 173 8.43 1.59 24.66
N ILE A 174 7.14 1.34 24.89
CA ILE A 174 6.65 0.38 25.89
C ILE A 174 6.83 -1.01 25.31
#